data_AF-A0A495Z9B9-F1
#
_entry.id   AF-A0A495Z9B9-F1
#
_cell.length_a   1.000
_cell.length_b   1.000
_cell.length_c   1.000
_cell.angle_alpha   90.00
_cell.angle_beta   90.00
_cell.angle_gamma   90.00
#
_symmetry.space_group_name_H-M   'P 1'
#
loop_
_entity.id
_entity.type
_entity.pdbx_description
1 polymer ?
#
loop_
_entity_poly.entity_id
_entity_poly.type
_entity_poly.pdbx_seq_one_letter_code
_entity_poly.pdbx_strand_id
1 'polypeptide(L)' 'MISERHFKNLENANREVAMRFEKLRKVRASRDTQRIGHAAMEYFQAVQRLNAAIEAALSKG' A
#
# COMPACT_ATOMS: atom_id res chain seq x y z
N MET A 1 19.55 8.35 10.65
CA MET A 1 19.54 8.52 9.17
C MET A 1 18.99 7.24 8.57
N ILE A 2 17.91 7.29 7.77
CA ILE A 2 17.31 6.08 7.19
C ILE A 2 18.30 5.42 6.23
N SER A 3 18.51 4.11 6.37
CA SER A 3 19.40 3.36 5.46
C SER A 3 18.80 3.29 4.05
N GLU A 4 19.65 3.21 3.02
CA GLU A 4 19.23 3.05 1.62
C GLU A 4 18.27 1.87 1.44
N ARG A 5 18.52 0.77 2.16
CA ARG A 5 17.63 -0.41 2.17
C ARG A 5 16.24 -0.09 2.71
N HIS A 6 16.15 0.66 3.81
CA HIS A 6 14.86 1.06 4.38
C HIS A 6 14.14 2.03 3.45
N PHE A 7 14.86 2.97 2.83
CA PHE A 7 14.29 3.88 1.83
C PHE A 7 13.72 3.13 0.62
N LYS A 8 14.45 2.16 0.06
CA LYS A 8 13.98 1.33 -1.06
C LYS A 8 12.75 0.50 -0.70
N ASN A 9 12.69 -0.02 0.53
CA ASN A 9 11.50 -0.73 1.02
C ASN A 9 10.28 0.18 1.13
N LEU A 10 10.46 1.41 1.61
CA LEU A 10 9.40 2.42 1.67
C LEU A 10 8.91 2.80 0.27
N GLU A 11 9.82 3.00 -0.66
CA GLU A 11 9.47 3.32 -2.05
C GLU A 11 8.63 2.22 -2.69
N ASN A 12 9.03 0.96 -2.51
CA ASN A 12 8.28 -0.20 -3.02
C ASN A 12 6.89 -0.32 -2.39
N ALA A 13 6.79 -0.16 -1.06
CA ALA A 13 5.51 -0.21 -0.37
C ALA A 13 4.57 0.93 -0.81
N ASN A 14 5.12 2.13 -1.00
CA ASN A 14 4.36 3.28 -1.49
C ASN A 14 3.85 3.07 -2.93
N ARG A 15 4.70 2.51 -3.81
CA ARG A 15 4.29 2.12 -5.17
C ARG A 15 3.18 1.08 -5.14
N GLU A 16 3.25 0.09 -4.24
CA GLU A 16 2.19 -0.92 -4.09
C GLU A 16 0.86 -0.26 -3.68
N VAL A 17 0.86 0.63 -2.69
CA VAL A 17 -0.34 1.38 -2.26
C VAL A 17 -0.96 2.14 -3.43
N ALA A 18 -0.15 2.87 -4.21
CA ALA A 18 -0.62 3.61 -5.37
C ALA A 18 -1.27 2.69 -6.42
N MET A 19 -0.64 1.55 -6.74
CA MET A 19 -1.20 0.57 -7.69
C MET A 19 -2.53 -0.02 -7.20
N ARG A 20 -2.63 -0.36 -5.91
CA ARG A 20 -3.89 -0.89 -5.34
C ARG A 20 -4.98 0.15 -5.29
N PHE A 21 -4.65 1.40 -5.02
CA PHE A 21 -5.61 2.51 -5.06
C PHE A 21 -6.18 2.71 -6.46
N GLU A 22 -5.33 2.71 -7.49
CA GLU A 22 -5.75 2.80 -8.88
C GLU A 22 -6.64 1.62 -9.29
N LYS A 23 -6.32 0.40 -8.83
CA LYS A 23 -7.19 -0.77 -9.02
C LYS A 23 -8.56 -0.57 -8.37
N LEU A 24 -8.61 -0.12 -7.11
CA LEU A 24 -9.85 0.16 -6.40
C LEU A 24 -10.69 1.23 -7.12
N ARG A 25 -10.06 2.31 -7.62
CA ARG A 25 -10.75 3.34 -8.41
C ARG A 25 -11.41 2.77 -9.66
N LYS A 26 -10.68 1.95 -10.42
CA LYS A 26 -11.20 1.30 -11.63
C LYS A 26 -12.35 0.34 -11.32
N VAL A 27 -12.23 -0.45 -10.25
CA VAL A 27 -13.27 -1.39 -9.84
C VAL A 27 -14.51 -0.67 -9.29
N ARG A 28 -14.35 0.46 -8.61
CA ARG A 28 -15.50 1.29 -8.19
C ARG A 28 -16.33 1.78 -9.37
N ALA A 29 -15.71 2.06 -10.53
CA ALA A 29 -16.43 2.44 -11.73
C ALA A 29 -17.32 1.31 -12.29
N SER A 30 -17.03 0.03 -11.99
CA SER A 30 -17.82 -1.10 -12.48
C SER A 30 -19.10 -1.39 -11.67
N ARG A 31 -19.31 -0.71 -10.52
CA ARG A 31 -20.46 -0.90 -9.60
C ARG A 31 -20.65 -2.33 -9.07
N ASP A 32 -19.63 -3.19 -9.20
CA ASP A 32 -19.64 -4.55 -8.68
C ASP A 32 -19.20 -4.54 -7.20
N THR A 33 -20.16 -4.70 -6.30
CA THR A 33 -19.95 -4.56 -4.85
C THR A 33 -18.97 -5.60 -4.29
N GLN A 34 -18.98 -6.84 -4.80
CA GLN A 34 -18.04 -7.88 -4.38
C GLN A 34 -16.60 -7.51 -4.79
N ARG A 35 -16.41 -7.12 -6.05
CA ARG A 35 -15.08 -6.72 -6.54
C ARG A 35 -14.58 -5.46 -5.85
N ILE A 36 -15.47 -4.51 -5.55
CA ILE A 36 -15.13 -3.31 -4.77
C ILE A 36 -14.65 -3.69 -3.38
N GLY A 37 -15.36 -4.59 -2.68
CA GLY A 37 -14.97 -5.08 -1.36
C GLY A 37 -13.59 -5.73 -1.38
N HIS A 38 -13.35 -6.62 -2.35
CA HIS A 38 -12.05 -7.28 -2.50
C HIS A 38 -10.91 -6.28 -2.79
N ALA A 39 -11.12 -5.36 -3.74
CA ALA A 39 -10.12 -4.34 -4.06
C ALA A 39 -9.86 -3.37 -2.89
N ALA A 40 -10.87 -3.09 -2.07
CA ALA A 40 -10.71 -2.28 -0.86
C ALA A 40 -9.87 -3.01 0.20
N MET A 41 -10.08 -4.31 0.39
CA MET A 41 -9.23 -5.12 1.26
C MET A 41 -7.77 -5.17 0.79
N GLU A 42 -7.53 -5.38 -0.52
CA GLU A 42 -6.17 -5.35 -1.08
C GLU A 42 -5.47 -4.00 -0.85
N TYR A 43 -6.19 -2.89 -1.05
CA TYR A 43 -5.69 -1.55 -0.78
C TYR A 43 -5.36 -1.36 0.71
N PHE A 44 -6.27 -1.77 1.59
CA PHE A 44 -6.06 -1.67 3.04
C PHE A 44 -4.83 -2.47 3.51
N GLN A 45 -4.65 -3.70 2.99
CA GLN A 45 -3.47 -4.52 3.28
C GLN A 45 -2.16 -3.89 2.77
N ALA A 46 -2.19 -3.16 1.64
CA ALA A 46 -1.03 -2.43 1.17
C ALA A 46 -0.68 -1.27 2.10
N VAL A 47 -1.68 -0.53 2.59
CA VAL A 47 -1.49 0.57 3.55
C VAL A 47 -0.89 0.05 4.87
N GLN A 48 -1.40 -1.08 5.39
CA GLN A 48 -0.82 -1.69 6.58
C GLN A 48 0.66 -2.08 6.40
N ARG A 49 1.02 -2.62 5.23
CA ARG A 49 2.41 -2.96 4.91
C ARG A 49 3.30 -1.73 4.80
N LEU A 50 2.79 -0.62 4.25
CA LEU A 50 3.50 0.66 4.24
C LEU A 50 3.75 1.17 5.67
N ASN A 51 2.74 1.12 6.55
CA ASN A 51 2.90 1.52 7.95
C ASN A 51 3.96 0.68 8.66
N ALA A 52 3.93 -0.64 8.50
CA ALA A 52 4.96 -1.52 9.06
C ALA A 52 6.36 -1.21 8.52
N ALA A 53 6.48 -0.84 7.24
CA ALA A 53 7.76 -0.43 6.66
C ALA A 53 8.26 0.91 7.23
N ILE A 54 7.35 1.85 7.50
CA ILE A 54 7.65 3.14 8.16
C ILE A 54 8.13 2.90 9.59
N GLU A 55 7.39 2.11 10.37
CA GLU A 55 7.78 1.75 11.73
C GLU A 55 9.16 1.09 11.75
N ALA A 56 9.40 0.13 10.86
CA ALA A 56 10.70 -0.54 10.77
C ALA A 56 11.85 0.40 10.39
N ALA A 57 11.59 1.42 9.57
CA ALA A 57 12.58 2.43 9.20
C ALA A 57 12.87 3.41 10.35
N LEU A 58 11.86 3.74 11.16
CA LEU A 58 11.97 4.65 12.31
C LEU A 58 12.60 3.98 13.53
N SER A 59 12.27 2.71 13.81
CA SER A 59 12.85 1.97 14.95
C SER A 59 14.32 1.63 14.79
N LYS A 60 14.90 1.79 13.59
CA LYS A 60 16.32 1.54 13.28
C LYS A 60 17.07 2.79 12.83
N GLY A 61 16.44 3.97 12.91
CA GLY A 61 16.91 5.25 12.37
C GLY A 61 17.69 6.11 13.34
#